data_AF-A0A165UX50-F1
#
_entry.id   AF-A0A165UX50-F1
#
_cell.length_a   1.000
_cell.length_b   1.000
_cell.length_c   1.000
_cell.angle_alpha   90.00
_cell.angle_beta   90.00
_cell.angle_gamma   90.00
#
_symmetry.space_group_name_H-M   'P 1'
#
loop_
_entity.id
_entity.type
_entity.pdbx_description
1 polymer ?
#
loop_
_entity_poly.entity_id
_entity_poly.type
_entity_poly.pdbx_seq_one_letter_code
_entity_poly.pdbx_strand_id
1 'polypeptide(L)'
;MSSENLGKSMPTAANALNPDGGSPKATMPTQGNPGSSRIAGGTLTISVSGAQGLSLPSGTLIPPAVQAAQVSQQAKATECVSLSSVREERLRERETKKRDSVERMQCWWLPYLILEFEVNQIIITPLGGVMENPVYMYQAHFDVSHDSEISLQCYLRTDEPKQGGDGIAGNDILMGGGQSLTTSDFELITAIAQGSGGRVIQMQKRDTQRIYALKSIRKAYIVDPKEIAHTLAERSVLARVRCPFIVPLKFSFQSEQRLYLVMAFVNGGELFRHLQQEGPFSGERSRFYAAELLLALEHLHELDVVYHDLKPENILLDYTGHIALCDFGLCKLNMKDSGATNTFCGMPEYLAPEVLNGQGYNKTVDWWTLGVLLYEMLVGLPPFYDESTDITYQKILESPLTFPDHISPLSKSILIGLLTRDPTKRLGVNGAEEIKGHDFFKKYINFDLLWQKKVVPPFKPSVANPVDVSSFDTVFTEEAPLDSVVEGSHLSQTVHDQFTEVSYDRSNMPVSPV
;
A
#
# COMPACT_ATOMS: atom_id res chain seq x y z
N MET A 1 -48.46 -4.43 -40.88
CA MET A 1 -48.69 -4.97 -42.23
C MET A 1 -47.39 -5.63 -42.67
N SER A 2 -47.50 -6.91 -43.07
CA SER A 2 -46.52 -7.73 -43.82
C SER A 2 -45.21 -8.08 -43.09
N SER A 3 -45.03 -9.21 -42.39
CA SER A 3 -45.03 -10.66 -42.77
C SER A 3 -44.03 -11.04 -43.87
N GLU A 4 -43.03 -11.86 -43.54
CA GLU A 4 -42.94 -13.26 -44.01
C GLU A 4 -41.80 -14.07 -43.35
N ASN A 5 -42.16 -15.30 -42.98
CA ASN A 5 -41.34 -16.42 -42.49
C ASN A 5 -40.90 -17.29 -43.67
N LEU A 6 -39.87 -18.13 -43.47
CA LEU A 6 -39.67 -19.53 -43.96
C LEU A 6 -38.16 -19.83 -43.96
N GLY A 7 -37.61 -20.98 -43.56
CA GLY A 7 -38.14 -22.25 -43.10
C GLY A 7 -36.99 -23.17 -42.66
N LYS A 8 -37.32 -24.17 -41.82
CA LYS A 8 -36.42 -25.23 -41.31
C LYS A 8 -36.26 -26.36 -42.34
N SER A 9 -35.13 -27.07 -42.32
CA SER A 9 -35.09 -28.50 -42.67
C SER A 9 -33.99 -29.24 -41.90
N MET A 10 -34.39 -30.21 -41.06
CA MET A 10 -33.57 -31.38 -40.73
C MET A 10 -33.85 -32.50 -41.73
N PRO A 11 -32.98 -33.52 -41.80
CA PRO A 11 -33.44 -34.89 -41.99
C PRO A 11 -33.02 -35.83 -40.85
N THR A 12 -33.89 -36.81 -40.69
CA THR A 12 -34.01 -37.88 -39.68
C THR A 12 -33.04 -39.04 -39.84
N ALA A 13 -32.89 -39.76 -38.72
CA ALA A 13 -32.05 -40.94 -38.48
C ALA A 13 -32.52 -42.25 -39.16
N ALA A 14 -31.59 -43.22 -39.29
CA ALA A 14 -31.89 -44.65 -39.35
C ALA A 14 -30.76 -45.48 -38.70
N ASN A 15 -31.17 -46.48 -37.91
CA ASN A 15 -30.40 -47.40 -37.07
C ASN A 15 -29.62 -48.48 -37.85
N ALA A 16 -28.48 -48.93 -37.30
CA ALA A 16 -28.05 -50.34 -37.31
C ALA A 16 -27.03 -50.62 -36.17
N LEU A 17 -27.26 -51.71 -35.42
CA LEU A 17 -26.46 -52.23 -34.30
C LEU A 17 -25.26 -53.05 -34.80
N ASN A 18 -24.07 -52.93 -34.18
CA ASN A 18 -23.33 -53.97 -33.42
C ASN A 18 -21.88 -53.55 -33.04
N PRO A 19 -21.21 -54.26 -32.11
CA PRO A 19 -20.46 -53.68 -30.99
C PRO A 19 -18.92 -53.72 -31.13
N ASP A 20 -18.26 -53.30 -30.03
CA ASP A 20 -16.83 -53.40 -29.66
C ASP A 20 -15.94 -52.17 -29.88
N GLY A 21 -15.35 -51.72 -28.77
CA GLY A 21 -13.99 -51.16 -28.77
C GLY A 21 -13.81 -49.76 -28.19
N GLY A 22 -13.56 -49.67 -26.88
CA GLY A 22 -12.58 -48.70 -26.33
C GLY A 22 -13.07 -47.29 -25.97
N SER A 23 -13.45 -47.09 -24.71
CA SER A 23 -13.66 -45.77 -24.10
C SER A 23 -12.34 -45.08 -23.69
N PRO A 24 -12.22 -43.76 -23.90
CA PRO A 24 -11.67 -42.86 -22.89
C PRO A 24 -12.78 -41.94 -22.35
N LYS A 25 -12.87 -41.86 -21.02
CA LYS A 25 -13.87 -41.09 -20.26
C LYS A 25 -13.89 -39.60 -20.64
N ALA A 26 -15.05 -39.12 -21.07
CA ALA A 26 -15.38 -37.70 -21.14
C ALA A 26 -15.77 -37.19 -19.75
N THR A 27 -15.14 -36.10 -19.33
CA THR A 27 -15.45 -35.36 -18.09
C THR A 27 -16.68 -34.48 -18.36
N MET A 28 -17.75 -34.69 -17.59
CA MET A 28 -18.96 -33.86 -17.60
C MET A 28 -18.64 -32.41 -17.21
N PRO A 29 -19.18 -31.38 -17.88
CA PRO A 29 -19.15 -30.01 -17.38
C PRO A 29 -20.26 -29.83 -16.33
N THR A 30 -19.87 -29.49 -15.10
CA THR A 30 -20.75 -29.08 -14.02
C THR A 30 -21.42 -27.75 -14.36
N GLN A 31 -22.73 -27.65 -14.09
CA GLN A 31 -23.56 -26.47 -14.35
C GLN A 31 -22.99 -25.22 -13.65
N GLY A 32 -22.74 -24.16 -14.43
CA GLY A 32 -22.29 -22.87 -13.93
C GLY A 32 -23.43 -22.05 -13.34
N ASN A 33 -23.17 -21.42 -12.19
CA ASN A 33 -24.00 -20.38 -11.58
C ASN A 33 -24.31 -19.25 -12.59
N PRO A 34 -25.58 -18.84 -12.75
CA PRO A 34 -25.92 -17.65 -13.52
C PRO A 34 -25.67 -16.42 -12.63
N GLY A 35 -24.44 -15.88 -12.67
CA GLY A 35 -24.10 -14.68 -11.89
C GLY A 35 -22.65 -14.19 -11.98
N SER A 36 -21.70 -15.00 -12.45
CA SER A 36 -20.36 -14.48 -12.76
C SER A 36 -20.29 -14.13 -14.25
N SER A 37 -20.21 -12.85 -14.61
CA SER A 37 -19.64 -12.47 -15.90
C SER A 37 -18.22 -13.03 -15.95
N ARG A 38 -18.02 -14.17 -16.62
CA ARG A 38 -16.67 -14.65 -16.93
C ARG A 38 -16.07 -13.61 -17.85
N ILE A 39 -15.17 -12.77 -17.33
CA ILE A 39 -14.36 -11.86 -18.13
C ILE A 39 -13.55 -12.74 -19.07
N ALA A 40 -13.82 -12.64 -20.36
CA ALA A 40 -13.03 -13.34 -21.36
C ALA A 40 -11.66 -12.69 -21.41
N GLY A 41 -10.60 -13.43 -21.05
CA GLY A 41 -9.23 -12.97 -21.21
C GLY A 41 -8.93 -12.58 -22.66
N GLY A 42 -8.11 -11.57 -22.85
CA GLY A 42 -7.75 -11.01 -24.15
C GLY A 42 -6.46 -10.21 -24.08
N THR A 43 -6.02 -9.67 -25.21
CA THR A 43 -4.84 -8.79 -25.25
C THR A 43 -5.27 -7.35 -25.48
N LEU A 44 -4.98 -6.46 -24.53
CA LEU A 44 -5.13 -5.02 -24.69
C LEU A 44 -3.88 -4.44 -25.34
N THR A 45 -4.05 -3.65 -26.41
CA THR A 45 -2.95 -2.94 -27.05
C THR A 45 -3.06 -1.45 -26.79
N ILE A 46 -2.05 -0.85 -26.15
CA ILE A 46 -1.97 0.59 -25.90
C ILE A 46 -0.94 1.19 -26.84
N SER A 47 -1.34 2.23 -27.58
CA SER A 47 -0.46 2.98 -28.47
C SER A 47 -0.37 4.42 -28.01
N VAL A 48 0.85 4.91 -27.78
CA VAL A 48 1.13 6.27 -27.31
C VAL A 48 1.95 6.99 -28.38
N SER A 49 1.36 8.02 -28.98
CA SER A 49 1.94 8.73 -30.13
C SER A 49 2.39 10.16 -29.81
N GLY A 50 1.82 10.82 -28.81
CA GLY A 50 2.21 12.19 -28.48
C GLY A 50 1.36 12.72 -27.34
N ALA A 51 1.80 13.83 -26.75
CA ALA A 51 0.99 14.65 -25.87
C ALA A 51 0.80 16.04 -26.48
N GLN A 52 -0.23 16.77 -26.03
CA GLN A 52 -0.52 18.12 -26.49
C GLN A 52 -0.94 18.99 -25.31
N GLY A 53 -0.54 20.26 -25.34
CA GLY A 53 -0.92 21.24 -24.32
C GLY A 53 -0.35 20.95 -22.94
N LEU A 54 0.81 20.29 -22.84
CA LEU A 54 1.49 20.11 -21.57
C LEU A 54 1.98 21.44 -21.03
N SER A 55 1.84 21.62 -19.72
CA SER A 55 2.35 22.78 -19.00
C SER A 55 2.95 22.33 -17.68
N LEU A 56 3.95 23.06 -17.19
CA LEU A 56 4.43 22.85 -15.83
C LEU A 56 3.35 23.24 -14.81
N PRO A 57 3.36 22.61 -13.61
CA PRO A 57 2.52 23.06 -12.51
C PRO A 57 2.73 24.55 -12.22
N SER A 58 1.66 25.22 -11.78
CA SER A 58 1.69 26.65 -11.51
C SER A 58 2.74 27.01 -10.46
N GLY A 59 3.63 27.94 -10.78
CA GLY A 59 4.73 28.36 -9.89
C GLY A 59 6.02 27.53 -10.02
N THR A 60 6.02 26.45 -10.81
CA THR A 60 7.22 25.65 -11.06
C THR A 60 8.04 26.24 -12.20
N LEU A 61 9.32 26.51 -11.95
CA LEU A 61 10.28 26.94 -12.98
C LEU A 61 10.85 25.74 -13.73
N ILE A 62 11.19 25.93 -15.01
CA ILE A 62 11.91 24.92 -15.80
C ILE A 62 13.28 24.68 -15.14
N PRO A 63 13.69 23.41 -14.89
CA PRO A 63 15.00 23.11 -14.32
C PRO A 63 16.14 23.69 -15.16
N PRO A 64 17.22 24.23 -14.54
CA PRO A 64 18.33 24.86 -15.27
C PRO A 64 18.99 23.95 -16.31
N ALA A 65 19.12 22.65 -16.00
CA ALA A 65 19.69 21.65 -16.90
C ALA A 65 18.81 21.47 -18.16
N VAL A 66 17.49 21.38 -17.97
CA VAL A 66 16.50 21.31 -19.07
C VAL A 66 16.55 22.59 -19.91
N GLN A 67 16.60 23.75 -19.26
CA GLN A 67 16.67 25.04 -19.95
C GLN A 67 17.95 25.16 -20.82
N ALA A 68 19.09 24.69 -20.31
CA ALA A 68 20.34 24.65 -21.08
C ALA A 68 20.25 23.68 -22.28
N ALA A 69 19.65 22.51 -22.08
CA ALA A 69 19.49 21.51 -23.13
C ALA A 69 18.53 21.94 -24.25
N GLN A 70 17.47 22.69 -23.93
CA GLN A 70 16.50 23.22 -24.91
C GLN A 70 17.13 24.20 -25.90
N VAL A 71 18.23 24.89 -25.55
CA VAL A 71 18.92 25.84 -26.44
C VAL A 71 19.93 25.12 -27.36
N SER A 72 20.19 23.83 -27.14
CA SER A 72 21.16 23.05 -27.90
C SER A 72 20.79 22.91 -29.38
N GLN A 73 21.80 22.68 -30.24
CA GLN A 73 21.56 22.36 -31.65
C GLN A 73 20.74 21.07 -31.83
N GLN A 74 20.87 20.14 -30.88
CA GLN A 74 20.12 18.89 -30.86
C GLN A 74 18.63 19.13 -30.64
N ALA A 75 18.26 20.00 -29.69
CA ALA A 75 16.87 20.39 -29.44
C ALA A 75 16.22 20.99 -30.70
N LYS A 76 16.89 21.94 -31.36
CA LYS A 76 16.42 22.56 -32.62
C LYS A 76 16.19 21.55 -33.75
N ALA A 77 17.03 20.53 -33.85
CA ALA A 77 16.87 19.47 -34.85
C ALA A 77 15.64 18.58 -34.54
N THR A 78 15.36 18.35 -33.25
CA THR A 78 14.26 17.49 -32.81
C THR A 78 12.89 18.19 -32.73
N GLU A 79 12.85 19.53 -32.72
CA GLU A 79 11.58 20.31 -32.73
C GLU A 79 10.74 20.08 -34.00
N CYS A 80 11.39 19.84 -35.14
CA CYS A 80 10.72 19.60 -36.42
C CYS A 80 10.19 18.16 -36.57
N VAL A 81 10.46 17.29 -35.59
CA VAL A 81 10.02 15.89 -35.61
C VAL A 81 8.51 15.84 -35.38
N SER A 82 7.79 15.44 -36.42
CA SER A 82 6.33 15.29 -36.40
C SER A 82 5.92 13.82 -36.35
N LEU A 83 4.69 13.56 -35.91
CA LEU A 83 4.10 12.22 -35.96
C LEU A 83 4.17 11.56 -37.34
N SER A 84 4.00 12.35 -38.41
CA SER A 84 4.08 11.90 -39.80
C SER A 84 5.49 11.49 -40.22
N SER A 85 6.51 12.29 -39.88
CA SER A 85 7.90 12.01 -40.25
C SER A 85 8.43 10.76 -39.55
N VAL A 86 8.06 10.57 -38.29
CA VAL A 86 8.47 9.41 -37.49
C VAL A 86 7.83 8.09 -37.99
N ARG A 87 6.58 8.14 -38.48
CA ARG A 87 5.89 6.98 -39.07
C ARG A 87 6.51 6.56 -40.41
N GLU A 88 6.85 7.53 -41.27
CA GLU A 88 7.51 7.26 -42.56
C GLU A 88 8.90 6.64 -42.39
N GLU A 89 9.66 7.11 -41.40
CA GLU A 89 11.01 6.61 -41.12
C GLU A 89 10.99 5.14 -40.65
N ARG A 90 10.07 4.75 -39.74
CA ARG A 90 9.91 3.34 -39.34
C ARG A 90 9.37 2.43 -40.45
N LEU A 91 8.55 2.95 -41.35
CA LEU A 91 8.09 2.19 -42.51
C LEU A 91 9.26 1.87 -43.45
N ARG A 92 10.18 2.83 -43.65
CA ARG A 92 11.44 2.62 -44.39
C ARG A 92 12.38 1.65 -43.68
N GLU A 93 12.50 1.73 -42.36
CA GLU A 93 13.33 0.81 -41.57
C GLU A 93 12.79 -0.63 -41.55
N ARG A 94 11.47 -0.84 -41.60
CA ARG A 94 10.88 -2.19 -41.71
C ARG A 94 11.27 -2.90 -43.01
N GLU A 95 11.59 -2.16 -44.07
CA GLU A 95 12.02 -2.71 -45.36
C GLU A 95 13.52 -3.06 -45.38
N THR A 96 14.33 -2.38 -44.58
CA THR A 96 15.77 -2.65 -44.46
C THR A 96 16.07 -3.42 -43.17
N LYS A 97 16.43 -4.72 -43.27
CA LYS A 97 16.87 -5.56 -42.13
C LYS A 97 18.21 -5.11 -41.50
N LYS A 98 18.40 -3.82 -41.23
CA LYS A 98 19.39 -3.33 -40.28
C LYS A 98 18.70 -3.20 -38.93
N ARG A 99 18.82 -4.25 -38.11
CA ARG A 99 18.83 -4.04 -36.66
C ARG A 99 20.12 -3.30 -36.38
N ASP A 100 20.03 -2.01 -36.07
CA ASP A 100 20.98 -1.37 -35.17
C ASP A 100 20.56 0.06 -34.85
N SER A 101 20.62 0.37 -33.55
CA SER A 101 21.07 1.66 -33.02
C SER A 101 20.68 2.91 -33.82
N VAL A 102 19.38 3.22 -33.90
CA VAL A 102 19.01 4.63 -33.80
C VAL A 102 19.45 5.00 -32.39
N GLU A 103 20.64 5.59 -32.28
CA GLU A 103 21.11 6.26 -31.08
C GLU A 103 19.90 6.96 -30.49
N ARG A 104 19.55 6.56 -29.26
CA ARG A 104 18.52 7.20 -28.48
C ARG A 104 18.89 8.68 -28.48
N MET A 105 18.36 9.47 -29.39
CA MET A 105 18.35 10.92 -29.28
C MET A 105 17.43 11.15 -28.10
N GLN A 106 17.99 11.01 -26.91
CA GLN A 106 17.29 11.20 -25.67
C GLN A 106 17.03 12.70 -25.64
N CYS A 107 15.86 13.10 -26.14
CA CYS A 107 15.25 14.37 -25.81
C CYS A 107 14.88 14.35 -24.33
N TRP A 108 15.86 14.11 -23.45
CA TRP A 108 15.65 13.93 -22.02
C TRP A 108 15.11 15.20 -21.37
N TRP A 109 15.33 16.34 -22.03
CA TRP A 109 14.79 17.65 -21.72
C TRP A 109 13.32 17.82 -22.14
N LEU A 110 12.71 16.83 -22.80
CA LEU A 110 11.28 16.79 -23.09
C LEU A 110 10.57 15.85 -22.10
N PRO A 111 9.26 16.05 -21.88
CA PRO A 111 8.51 15.23 -20.92
C PRO A 111 8.47 13.76 -21.37
N TYR A 112 8.72 12.84 -20.44
CA TYR A 112 8.57 11.40 -20.67
C TYR A 112 7.30 10.89 -20.01
N LEU A 113 6.78 9.75 -20.49
CA LEU A 113 5.62 9.13 -19.88
C LEU A 113 5.99 7.86 -19.12
N ILE A 114 5.30 7.60 -18.03
CA ILE A 114 5.30 6.32 -17.33
C ILE A 114 3.92 5.69 -17.57
N LEU A 115 3.90 4.54 -18.22
CA LEU A 115 2.71 3.70 -18.40
C LEU A 115 2.80 2.55 -17.40
N GLU A 116 1.83 2.43 -16.50
CA GLU A 116 1.78 1.33 -15.53
C GLU A 116 0.61 0.40 -15.79
N PHE A 117 0.89 -0.89 -15.66
CA PHE A 117 -0.11 -1.95 -15.70
C PHE A 117 0.35 -3.08 -14.78
N GLU A 118 -0.48 -3.41 -13.79
CA GLU A 118 -0.19 -4.39 -12.74
C GLU A 118 1.09 -4.05 -11.95
N VAL A 119 2.16 -4.82 -12.16
CA VAL A 119 3.48 -4.66 -11.54
C VAL A 119 4.50 -4.06 -12.50
N ASN A 120 4.13 -3.87 -13.78
CA ASN A 120 5.05 -3.44 -14.82
C ASN A 120 4.97 -1.93 -15.02
N GLN A 121 6.14 -1.28 -15.02
CA GLN A 121 6.31 0.10 -15.42
C GLN A 121 7.04 0.18 -16.75
N ILE A 122 6.52 1.02 -17.63
CA ILE A 122 7.08 1.25 -18.94
C ILE A 122 7.38 2.73 -19.09
N ILE A 123 8.68 3.06 -19.16
CA ILE A 123 9.14 4.42 -19.45
C ILE A 123 9.09 4.65 -20.95
N ILE A 124 8.22 5.55 -21.37
CA ILE A 124 8.05 5.99 -22.75
C ILE A 124 8.80 7.30 -22.91
N THR A 125 9.95 7.23 -23.58
CA THR A 125 10.78 8.40 -23.86
C THR A 125 10.31 9.15 -25.11
N PRO A 126 10.37 10.49 -25.11
CA PRO A 126 10.03 11.29 -26.28
C PRO A 126 11.08 11.09 -27.38
N LEU A 127 10.61 11.13 -28.63
CA LEU A 127 11.42 11.03 -29.84
C LEU A 127 11.67 12.40 -30.50
N GLY A 128 10.97 13.44 -30.05
CA GLY A 128 11.10 14.80 -30.55
C GLY A 128 9.88 15.66 -30.22
N GLY A 129 9.74 16.79 -30.89
CA GLY A 129 8.70 17.80 -30.63
C GLY A 129 9.17 18.88 -29.66
N VAL A 130 8.20 19.55 -29.02
CA VAL A 130 8.42 20.64 -28.07
C VAL A 130 7.87 20.27 -26.69
N MET A 131 8.22 21.03 -25.65
CA MET A 131 7.81 20.75 -24.25
C MET A 131 6.30 20.58 -24.10
N GLU A 132 5.53 21.41 -24.79
CA GLU A 132 4.07 21.42 -24.73
C GLU A 132 3.46 20.28 -25.56
N ASN A 133 4.17 19.81 -26.59
CA ASN A 133 3.67 18.85 -27.56
C ASN A 133 4.75 17.80 -27.93
N PRO A 134 5.20 16.96 -26.98
CA PRO A 134 6.19 15.95 -27.25
C PRO A 134 5.61 14.83 -28.11
N VAL A 135 6.45 14.31 -29.01
CA VAL A 135 6.11 13.19 -29.89
C VAL A 135 6.69 11.91 -29.29
N TYR A 136 5.82 10.93 -29.10
CA TYR A 136 6.16 9.57 -28.71
C TYR A 136 5.90 8.62 -29.89
N MET A 137 6.27 7.36 -29.77
CA MET A 137 5.78 6.33 -30.69
C MET A 137 6.00 4.96 -30.07
N TYR A 138 5.16 4.65 -29.09
CA TYR A 138 5.25 3.46 -28.29
C TYR A 138 3.99 2.62 -28.42
N GLN A 139 4.15 1.30 -28.42
CA GLN A 139 3.04 0.35 -28.45
C GLN A 139 3.36 -0.80 -27.50
N ALA A 140 2.47 -1.05 -26.55
CA ALA A 140 2.55 -2.19 -25.63
C ALA A 140 1.31 -3.07 -25.75
N HIS A 141 1.51 -4.34 -25.41
CA HIS A 141 0.49 -5.38 -25.40
C HIS A 141 0.41 -5.95 -23.99
N PHE A 142 -0.79 -5.99 -23.43
CA PHE A 142 -1.06 -6.41 -22.05
C PHE A 142 -2.06 -7.56 -22.05
N ASP A 143 -1.82 -8.56 -21.21
CA ASP A 143 -2.81 -9.60 -20.93
C ASP A 143 -3.85 -9.04 -19.96
N VAL A 144 -5.14 -9.11 -20.32
CA VAL A 144 -6.25 -8.64 -19.49
C VAL A 144 -7.06 -9.81 -18.92
N SER A 145 -6.36 -10.86 -18.49
CA SER A 145 -6.97 -12.00 -17.81
C SER A 145 -7.47 -11.68 -16.38
N HIS A 146 -7.09 -10.52 -15.82
CA HIS A 146 -7.49 -10.04 -14.50
C HIS A 146 -7.88 -8.55 -14.53
N ASP A 147 -8.71 -8.13 -13.56
CA ASP A 147 -9.10 -6.73 -13.41
C ASP A 147 -7.93 -5.89 -12.85
N SER A 148 -7.32 -5.10 -13.73
CA SER A 148 -6.13 -4.29 -13.42
C SER A 148 -6.30 -2.86 -13.95
N GLU A 149 -5.80 -1.88 -13.19
CA GLU A 149 -5.86 -0.45 -13.54
C GLU A 149 -4.62 -0.07 -14.38
N ILE A 150 -4.83 0.81 -15.36
CA ILE A 150 -3.78 1.34 -16.22
C ILE A 150 -3.61 2.82 -15.91
N SER A 151 -2.40 3.23 -15.54
CA SER A 151 -2.06 4.64 -15.32
C SER A 151 -1.10 5.12 -16.41
N LEU A 152 -1.25 6.38 -16.83
CA LEU A 152 -0.32 7.04 -17.73
C LEU A 152 -0.01 8.42 -17.18
N GLN A 153 1.27 8.66 -16.91
CA GLN A 153 1.73 9.86 -16.25
C GLN A 153 2.89 10.51 -16.96
N CYS A 154 2.96 11.82 -16.89
CA CYS A 154 3.91 12.66 -17.60
C CYS A 154 4.82 13.36 -16.62
N TYR A 155 6.12 13.19 -16.82
CA TYR A 155 7.17 13.73 -15.97
C TYR A 155 8.16 14.54 -16.79
N LEU A 156 8.70 15.60 -16.20
CA LEU A 156 9.85 16.33 -16.70
C LEU A 156 11.06 16.06 -15.82
N ARG A 157 12.18 15.70 -16.44
CA ARG A 157 13.43 15.46 -15.73
C ARG A 157 13.99 16.74 -15.13
N THR A 158 14.58 16.63 -13.94
CA THR A 158 15.29 17.76 -13.32
C THR A 158 16.75 17.88 -13.74
N ASP A 159 17.37 16.77 -14.16
CA ASP A 159 18.77 16.71 -14.59
C ASP A 159 18.99 15.67 -15.70
N GLU A 160 20.18 15.68 -16.31
CA GLU A 160 20.56 14.71 -17.33
C GLU A 160 20.72 13.30 -16.71
N PRO A 161 20.09 12.25 -17.29
CA PRO A 161 20.18 10.90 -16.75
C PRO A 161 21.62 10.35 -16.79
N LYS A 162 22.13 9.87 -15.64
CA LYS A 162 23.43 9.19 -15.57
C LYS A 162 23.38 7.85 -16.30
N GLN A 163 24.41 7.54 -17.09
CA GLN A 163 24.50 6.25 -17.80
C GLN A 163 24.44 5.08 -16.81
N GLY A 164 23.42 4.22 -16.93
CA GLY A 164 23.25 3.01 -16.13
C GLY A 164 22.28 3.09 -14.95
N GLY A 165 21.60 4.21 -14.72
CA GLY A 165 20.50 4.30 -13.73
C GLY A 165 19.12 3.99 -14.34
N ASP A 166 18.16 3.56 -13.51
CA ASP A 166 16.80 3.10 -13.88
C ASP A 166 15.90 4.16 -14.57
N GLY A 167 16.45 5.32 -14.96
CA GLY A 167 15.78 6.31 -15.81
C GLY A 167 14.72 7.18 -15.13
N ILE A 168 14.43 6.92 -13.85
CA ILE A 168 13.52 7.70 -12.99
C ILE A 168 14.38 8.30 -11.87
N ALA A 169 14.63 9.60 -11.91
CA ALA A 169 15.19 10.29 -10.75
C ALA A 169 14.02 10.57 -9.79
N GLY A 170 14.16 10.24 -8.50
CA GLY A 170 13.14 10.49 -7.48
C GLY A 170 12.78 11.97 -7.24
N ASN A 171 13.27 12.86 -8.10
CA ASN A 171 13.16 14.31 -8.03
C ASN A 171 12.53 14.92 -9.30
N ASP A 172 12.01 14.10 -10.22
CA ASP A 172 11.43 14.58 -11.49
C ASP A 172 10.07 15.29 -11.27
N ILE A 173 9.78 16.30 -12.08
CA ILE A 173 8.57 17.13 -11.96
C ILE A 173 7.40 16.43 -12.63
N LEU A 174 6.34 16.10 -11.88
CA LEU A 174 5.09 15.61 -12.45
C LEU A 174 4.37 16.74 -13.22
N MET A 175 4.21 16.59 -14.53
CA MET A 175 3.53 17.54 -15.42
C MET A 175 2.03 17.23 -15.61
N GLY A 176 1.62 15.97 -15.42
CA GLY A 176 0.20 15.58 -15.48
C GLY A 176 0.00 14.12 -15.84
N GLY A 177 -1.16 13.56 -15.50
CA GLY A 177 -1.49 12.15 -15.71
C GLY A 177 -2.69 11.80 -14.86
N GLY A 178 -3.88 11.75 -15.48
CA GLY A 178 -5.15 11.82 -14.73
C GLY A 178 -5.31 13.18 -14.02
N GLN A 179 -6.55 13.56 -13.69
CA GLN A 179 -6.77 14.74 -12.85
C GLN A 179 -6.14 14.52 -11.48
N SER A 180 -5.53 15.56 -10.89
CA SER A 180 -5.08 15.51 -9.50
C SER A 180 -6.30 15.17 -8.63
N LEU A 181 -6.25 14.03 -7.93
CA LEU A 181 -7.39 13.56 -7.13
C LEU A 181 -7.78 14.62 -6.10
N THR A 182 -9.06 14.92 -6.06
CA THR A 182 -9.69 15.83 -5.11
C THR A 182 -10.74 15.08 -4.30
N THR A 183 -11.27 15.71 -3.26
CA THR A 183 -12.41 15.16 -2.52
C THR A 183 -13.64 14.95 -3.41
N SER A 184 -13.76 15.66 -4.54
CA SER A 184 -14.91 15.53 -5.45
C SER A 184 -14.96 14.21 -6.22
N ASP A 185 -13.80 13.56 -6.38
CA ASP A 185 -13.65 12.24 -7.01
C ASP A 185 -14.16 11.09 -6.13
N PHE A 186 -14.51 11.42 -4.87
CA PHE A 186 -14.99 10.48 -3.88
C PHE A 186 -16.37 10.86 -3.35
N GLU A 187 -17.09 9.85 -2.89
CA GLU A 187 -18.35 9.98 -2.16
C GLU A 187 -18.12 9.52 -0.73
N LEU A 188 -18.34 10.42 0.24
CA LEU A 188 -18.23 10.10 1.65
C LEU A 188 -19.47 9.30 2.08
N ILE A 189 -19.26 8.14 2.72
CA ILE A 189 -20.34 7.24 3.12
C ILE A 189 -20.63 7.38 4.61
N THR A 190 -19.65 7.07 5.46
CA THR A 190 -19.84 6.98 6.93
C THR A 190 -18.54 7.31 7.65
N ALA A 191 -18.62 8.03 8.76
CA ALA A 191 -17.47 8.20 9.65
C ALA A 191 -17.20 6.90 10.43
N ILE A 192 -15.95 6.45 10.47
CA ILE A 192 -15.59 5.16 11.09
C ILE A 192 -14.73 5.31 12.34
N ALA A 193 -13.98 6.41 12.46
CA ALA A 193 -13.19 6.71 13.66
C ALA A 193 -12.87 8.22 13.77
N GLN A 194 -12.59 8.67 14.98
CA GLN A 194 -12.07 10.01 15.24
C GLN A 194 -11.03 9.97 16.37
N GLY A 195 -9.85 10.55 16.13
CA GLY A 195 -8.75 10.60 17.10
C GLY A 195 -7.89 11.85 16.97
N SER A 196 -6.78 11.88 17.71
CA SER A 196 -5.79 12.97 17.67
C SER A 196 -5.21 13.19 16.27
N GLY A 197 -5.02 12.10 15.51
CA GLY A 197 -4.53 12.10 14.13
C GLY A 197 -5.55 12.48 13.05
N GLY A 198 -6.77 12.88 13.44
CA GLY A 198 -7.82 13.32 12.51
C GLY A 198 -9.06 12.42 12.50
N ARG A 199 -9.93 12.66 11.51
CA ARG A 199 -11.17 11.88 11.30
C ARG A 199 -10.95 10.87 10.19
N VAL A 200 -11.41 9.63 10.41
CA VAL A 200 -11.39 8.57 9.41
C VAL A 200 -12.80 8.33 8.88
N ILE A 201 -12.95 8.40 7.56
CA ILE A 201 -14.25 8.32 6.88
C ILE A 201 -14.19 7.21 5.82
N GLN A 202 -15.17 6.31 5.80
CA GLN A 202 -15.38 5.37 4.69
C GLN A 202 -15.88 6.15 3.48
N MET A 203 -15.28 5.92 2.32
CA MET A 203 -15.65 6.60 1.08
C MET A 203 -15.60 5.67 -0.13
N GLN A 204 -16.28 6.06 -1.20
CA GLN A 204 -16.29 5.35 -2.47
C GLN A 204 -15.71 6.23 -3.58
N LYS A 205 -14.77 5.71 -4.37
CA LYS A 205 -14.28 6.43 -5.55
C LYS A 205 -15.33 6.34 -6.66
N ARG A 206 -15.72 7.48 -7.23
CA ARG A 206 -16.89 7.58 -8.11
C ARG A 206 -16.77 6.77 -9.41
N ASP A 207 -15.59 6.74 -10.01
CA ASP A 207 -15.36 6.09 -11.30
C ASP A 207 -15.27 4.55 -11.20
N THR A 208 -14.62 4.05 -10.15
CA THR A 208 -14.37 2.61 -9.94
C THR A 208 -15.35 1.95 -8.99
N GLN A 209 -16.15 2.74 -8.27
CA GLN A 209 -17.07 2.28 -7.22
C GLN A 209 -16.37 1.52 -6.07
N ARG A 210 -15.03 1.62 -5.96
CA ARG A 210 -14.24 0.95 -4.91
C ARG A 210 -14.31 1.70 -3.59
N ILE A 211 -14.33 0.95 -2.49
CA ILE A 211 -14.42 1.45 -1.12
C ILE A 211 -13.02 1.65 -0.52
N TYR A 212 -12.84 2.77 0.17
CA TYR A 212 -11.60 3.20 0.80
C TYR A 212 -11.86 3.81 2.18
N ALA A 213 -10.81 3.93 2.98
CA ALA A 213 -10.78 4.70 4.21
C ALA A 213 -9.98 5.99 4.01
N LEU A 214 -10.57 7.13 4.29
CA LEU A 214 -9.96 8.46 4.20
C LEU A 214 -9.57 8.94 5.60
N LYS A 215 -8.28 9.05 5.90
CA LYS A 215 -7.77 9.79 7.07
C LYS A 215 -7.61 11.25 6.66
N SER A 216 -8.45 12.12 7.21
CA SER A 216 -8.41 13.57 6.99
C SER A 216 -7.72 14.26 8.17
N ILE A 217 -6.60 14.90 7.89
CA ILE A 217 -5.78 15.60 8.88
C ILE A 217 -5.83 17.10 8.60
N ARG A 218 -6.14 17.90 9.63
CA ARG A 218 -6.28 19.36 9.50
C ARG A 218 -4.93 20.05 9.67
N LYS A 219 -4.47 20.79 8.65
CA LYS A 219 -3.18 21.52 8.68
C LYS A 219 -3.10 22.53 9.82
N ALA A 220 -4.22 23.13 10.23
CA ALA A 220 -4.29 24.07 11.35
C ALA A 220 -3.89 23.47 12.71
N TYR A 221 -3.98 22.14 12.87
CA TYR A 221 -3.53 21.45 14.08
C TYR A 221 -2.12 20.87 13.95
N ILE A 222 -1.52 20.96 12.75
CA ILE A 222 -0.16 20.51 12.44
C ILE A 222 0.69 21.76 12.13
N VAL A 223 0.74 22.70 13.06
CA VAL A 223 1.50 23.95 12.90
C VAL A 223 2.91 23.86 13.47
N ASP A 224 3.17 22.88 14.33
CA ASP A 224 4.51 22.60 14.84
C ASP A 224 5.33 21.88 13.74
N PRO A 225 6.51 22.41 13.36
CA PRO A 225 7.41 21.75 12.41
C PRO A 225 7.69 20.26 12.70
N LYS A 226 7.67 19.84 13.98
CA LYS A 226 7.84 18.43 14.36
C LYS A 226 6.65 17.57 13.95
N GLU A 227 5.42 18.05 14.17
CA GLU A 227 4.19 17.37 13.79
C GLU A 227 4.04 17.30 12.26
N ILE A 228 4.50 18.33 11.55
CA ILE A 228 4.57 18.35 10.08
C ILE A 228 5.53 17.26 9.60
N ALA A 229 6.74 17.22 10.17
CA ALA A 229 7.72 16.20 9.84
C ALA A 229 7.21 14.78 10.13
N HIS A 230 6.50 14.55 11.24
CA HIS A 230 5.87 13.28 11.56
C HIS A 230 4.78 12.89 10.56
N THR A 231 3.91 13.83 10.16
CA THR A 231 2.84 13.55 9.19
C THR A 231 3.40 13.23 7.80
N LEU A 232 4.44 13.96 7.37
CA LEU A 232 5.13 13.68 6.11
C LEU A 232 5.91 12.37 6.17
N ALA A 233 6.48 12.03 7.32
CA ALA A 233 7.12 10.75 7.59
C ALA A 233 6.13 9.59 7.47
N GLU A 234 4.97 9.67 8.14
CA GLU A 234 3.88 8.69 8.07
C GLU A 234 3.51 8.37 6.62
N ARG A 235 3.20 9.40 5.84
CA ARG A 235 2.89 9.27 4.40
C ARG A 235 4.04 8.61 3.64
N SER A 236 5.28 9.02 3.90
CA SER A 236 6.46 8.50 3.18
C SER A 236 6.76 7.04 3.51
N VAL A 237 6.51 6.60 4.75
CA VAL A 237 6.55 5.17 5.14
C VAL A 237 5.47 4.41 4.38
N LEU A 238 4.22 4.85 4.49
CA LEU A 238 3.07 4.18 3.88
C LEU A 238 3.19 4.07 2.35
N ALA A 239 3.82 5.03 1.69
CA ALA A 239 4.11 5.01 0.26
C ALA A 239 5.17 3.96 -0.14
N ARG A 240 6.06 3.57 0.78
CA ARG A 240 7.16 2.62 0.56
C ARG A 240 6.85 1.20 1.04
N VAL A 241 5.93 1.04 1.98
CA VAL A 241 5.60 -0.26 2.57
C VAL A 241 4.97 -1.21 1.54
N ARG A 242 5.54 -2.41 1.44
CA ARG A 242 5.11 -3.51 0.57
C ARG A 242 4.93 -4.79 1.39
N CYS A 243 4.08 -4.72 2.42
CA CYS A 243 3.74 -5.87 3.25
C CYS A 243 2.24 -6.18 3.13
N PRO A 244 1.85 -7.47 2.95
CA PRO A 244 0.43 -7.89 2.85
C PRO A 244 -0.35 -7.70 4.16
N PHE A 245 0.35 -7.47 5.27
CA PHE A 245 -0.19 -7.34 6.63
C PHE A 245 -0.16 -5.89 7.15
N ILE A 246 0.13 -4.92 6.28
CA ILE A 246 0.05 -3.49 6.59
C ILE A 246 -0.99 -2.86 5.67
N VAL A 247 -1.84 -1.99 6.22
CA VAL A 247 -2.86 -1.28 5.43
C VAL A 247 -2.18 -0.46 4.32
N PRO A 248 -2.45 -0.74 3.05
CA PRO A 248 -1.82 -0.03 1.95
C PRO A 248 -2.42 1.38 1.79
N LEU A 249 -1.56 2.41 1.78
CA LEU A 249 -1.91 3.72 1.21
C LEU A 249 -2.13 3.55 -0.29
N LYS A 250 -3.25 4.09 -0.79
CA LYS A 250 -3.67 4.03 -2.19
C LYS A 250 -3.49 5.37 -2.87
N PHE A 251 -3.91 6.45 -2.22
CA PHE A 251 -3.75 7.80 -2.71
C PHE A 251 -3.41 8.72 -1.54
N SER A 252 -2.72 9.82 -1.79
CA SER A 252 -2.77 10.99 -0.91
C SER A 252 -2.87 12.26 -1.73
N PHE A 253 -3.63 13.21 -1.21
CA PHE A 253 -3.82 14.53 -1.82
C PHE A 253 -4.06 15.54 -0.70
N GLN A 254 -4.24 16.80 -1.05
CA GLN A 254 -4.42 17.87 -0.08
C GLN A 254 -5.37 18.93 -0.61
N SER A 255 -5.97 19.67 0.33
CA SER A 255 -6.58 20.97 0.06
C SER A 255 -5.76 22.09 0.72
N GLU A 256 -6.24 23.33 0.61
CA GLU A 256 -5.65 24.45 1.34
C GLU A 256 -5.55 24.19 2.85
N GLN A 257 -6.52 23.47 3.42
CA GLN A 257 -6.68 23.33 4.87
C GLN A 257 -6.36 21.93 5.41
N ARG A 258 -6.29 20.90 4.54
CA ARG A 258 -6.26 19.49 4.96
C ARG A 258 -5.30 18.65 4.14
N LEU A 259 -4.80 17.60 4.77
CA LEU A 259 -4.12 16.48 4.13
C LEU A 259 -5.04 15.26 4.15
N TYR A 260 -5.04 14.52 3.06
CA TYR A 260 -5.90 13.36 2.86
C TYR A 260 -5.03 12.15 2.55
N LEU A 261 -5.12 11.13 3.41
CA LEU A 261 -4.50 9.83 3.18
C LEU A 261 -5.61 8.82 2.90
N VAL A 262 -5.65 8.30 1.68
CA VAL A 262 -6.62 7.31 1.22
C VAL A 262 -6.01 5.93 1.29
N MET A 263 -6.59 5.08 2.10
CA MET A 263 -6.11 3.73 2.41
C MET A 263 -7.13 2.69 1.98
N ALA A 264 -6.69 1.43 1.85
CA ALA A 264 -7.66 0.34 1.70
C ALA A 264 -8.59 0.27 2.92
N PHE A 265 -9.88 0.09 2.68
CA PHE A 265 -10.85 -0.13 3.74
C PHE A 265 -10.77 -1.57 4.23
N VAL A 266 -10.69 -1.75 5.55
CA VAL A 266 -10.58 -3.05 6.23
C VAL A 266 -11.73 -3.15 7.22
N ASN A 267 -12.62 -4.14 7.04
CA ASN A 267 -13.94 -4.17 7.68
C ASN A 267 -14.20 -5.36 8.61
N GLY A 268 -13.18 -6.17 8.91
CA GLY A 268 -13.30 -7.24 9.90
C GLY A 268 -13.19 -6.77 11.35
N GLY A 269 -12.99 -5.47 11.59
CA GLY A 269 -12.90 -4.85 12.91
C GLY A 269 -11.52 -4.93 13.56
N GLU A 270 -11.38 -4.21 14.68
CA GLU A 270 -10.16 -4.17 15.48
C GLU A 270 -9.94 -5.47 16.26
N LEU A 271 -8.68 -5.89 16.38
CA LEU A 271 -8.27 -7.04 17.17
C LEU A 271 -8.68 -6.86 18.63
N PHE A 272 -8.60 -5.63 19.15
CA PHE A 272 -9.08 -5.26 20.48
C PHE A 272 -10.52 -5.72 20.72
N ARG A 273 -11.44 -5.40 19.81
CA ARG A 273 -12.85 -5.75 19.93
C ARG A 273 -13.06 -7.26 19.96
N HIS A 274 -12.36 -8.00 19.11
CA HIS A 274 -12.43 -9.47 19.11
C HIS A 274 -11.91 -10.06 20.42
N LEU A 275 -10.83 -9.52 20.96
CA LEU A 275 -10.26 -9.96 22.24
C LEU A 275 -11.20 -9.66 23.41
N GLN A 276 -11.84 -8.48 23.43
CA GLN A 276 -12.83 -8.11 24.44
C GLN A 276 -14.09 -8.98 24.38
N GLN A 277 -14.57 -9.33 23.19
CA GLN A 277 -15.80 -10.10 23.01
C GLN A 277 -15.61 -11.60 23.27
N GLU A 278 -14.50 -12.17 22.82
CA GLU A 278 -14.26 -13.62 22.90
C GLU A 278 -13.41 -14.01 24.12
N GLY A 279 -12.76 -13.05 24.77
CA GLY A 279 -11.73 -13.30 25.77
C GLY A 279 -10.42 -13.78 25.14
N PRO A 280 -9.53 -14.40 25.94
CA PRO A 280 -8.22 -14.85 25.46
C PRO A 280 -8.32 -15.78 24.26
N PHE A 281 -7.51 -15.53 23.24
CA PHE A 281 -7.46 -16.35 22.04
C PHE A 281 -6.75 -17.69 22.28
N SER A 282 -7.07 -18.66 21.43
CA SER A 282 -6.36 -19.94 21.41
C SER A 282 -4.88 -19.74 21.04
N GLY A 283 -4.00 -20.62 21.53
CA GLY A 283 -2.58 -20.56 21.19
C GLY A 283 -2.28 -20.67 19.69
N GLU A 284 -3.19 -21.27 18.91
CA GLU A 284 -3.11 -21.30 17.45
C GLU A 284 -3.42 -19.94 16.83
N ARG A 285 -4.52 -19.29 17.24
CA ARG A 285 -4.92 -17.96 16.77
C ARG A 285 -3.88 -16.90 17.16
N SER A 286 -3.42 -16.89 18.41
CA SER A 286 -2.38 -15.96 18.87
C SER A 286 -1.06 -16.17 18.14
N ARG A 287 -0.68 -17.42 17.86
CA ARG A 287 0.53 -17.71 17.05
C ARG A 287 0.40 -17.19 15.63
N PHE A 288 -0.76 -17.42 15.00
CA PHE A 288 -1.02 -16.97 13.63
C PHE A 288 -0.90 -15.45 13.52
N TYR A 289 -1.61 -14.69 14.37
CA TYR A 289 -1.52 -13.23 14.35
C TYR A 289 -0.14 -12.70 14.72
N ALA A 290 0.52 -13.30 15.73
CA ALA A 290 1.89 -12.91 16.07
C ALA A 290 2.89 -13.16 14.92
N ALA A 291 2.66 -14.19 14.09
CA ALA A 291 3.51 -14.45 12.93
C ALA A 291 3.31 -13.43 11.80
N GLU A 292 2.07 -12.99 11.56
CA GLU A 292 1.77 -11.93 10.58
C GLU A 292 2.31 -10.58 11.04
N LEU A 293 2.18 -10.27 12.32
CA LEU A 293 2.73 -9.06 12.93
C LEU A 293 4.27 -9.07 12.90
N LEU A 294 4.89 -10.22 13.12
CA LEU A 294 6.35 -10.38 12.98
C LEU A 294 6.81 -10.00 11.55
N LEU A 295 6.10 -10.47 10.51
CA LEU A 295 6.41 -10.10 9.12
C LEU A 295 6.15 -8.62 8.83
N ALA A 296 5.12 -8.02 9.44
CA ALA A 296 4.85 -6.59 9.31
C ALA A 296 5.98 -5.74 9.93
N LEU A 297 6.40 -6.08 11.15
CA LEU A 297 7.47 -5.38 11.87
C LEU A 297 8.82 -5.56 11.20
N GLU A 298 9.14 -6.78 10.74
CA GLU A 298 10.36 -7.05 9.98
C GLU A 298 10.45 -6.17 8.73
N HIS A 299 9.37 -6.10 7.93
CA HIS A 299 9.32 -5.25 6.74
C HIS A 299 9.54 -3.76 7.08
N LEU A 300 9.01 -3.28 8.20
CA LEU A 300 9.24 -1.91 8.66
C LEU A 300 10.70 -1.69 9.09
N HIS A 301 11.28 -2.67 9.79
CA HIS A 301 12.66 -2.62 10.25
C HIS A 301 13.66 -2.64 9.09
N GLU A 302 13.36 -3.34 7.99
CA GLU A 302 14.13 -3.29 6.73
C GLU A 302 14.10 -1.91 6.07
N LEU A 303 13.05 -1.13 6.31
CA LEU A 303 12.91 0.25 5.86
C LEU A 303 13.47 1.29 6.85
N ASP A 304 14.18 0.83 7.90
CA ASP A 304 14.67 1.64 9.02
C ASP A 304 13.58 2.42 9.76
N VAL A 305 12.39 1.79 9.88
CA VAL A 305 11.22 2.32 10.59
C VAL A 305 10.98 1.49 11.85
N VAL A 306 10.82 2.16 12.99
CA VAL A 306 10.34 1.54 14.24
C VAL A 306 8.90 1.97 14.46
N TYR A 307 8.01 1.02 14.77
CA TYR A 307 6.57 1.27 14.78
C TYR A 307 6.08 1.94 16.08
N HIS A 308 6.58 1.50 17.24
CA HIS A 308 6.34 2.06 18.59
C HIS A 308 4.92 2.03 19.17
N ASP A 309 3.87 1.88 18.36
CA ASP A 309 2.48 1.91 18.85
C ASP A 309 1.74 0.60 18.56
N LEU A 310 2.44 -0.53 18.72
CA LEU A 310 1.83 -1.84 18.52
C LEU A 310 0.88 -2.18 19.67
N LYS A 311 -0.42 -2.07 19.40
CA LYS A 311 -1.51 -2.36 20.32
C LYS A 311 -2.72 -2.96 19.58
N PRO A 312 -3.62 -3.69 20.26
CA PRO A 312 -4.77 -4.36 19.64
C PRO A 312 -5.69 -3.42 18.84
N GLU A 313 -5.78 -2.15 19.21
CA GLU A 313 -6.60 -1.13 18.56
C GLU A 313 -6.06 -0.74 17.18
N ASN A 314 -4.74 -0.80 16.98
CA ASN A 314 -4.09 -0.46 15.71
C ASN A 314 -4.01 -1.66 14.74
N ILE A 315 -4.60 -2.80 15.10
CA ILE A 315 -4.56 -4.02 14.31
C ILE A 315 -5.97 -4.35 13.86
N LEU A 316 -6.23 -4.24 12.56
CA LEU A 316 -7.50 -4.61 11.97
C LEU A 316 -7.47 -6.03 11.44
N LEU A 317 -8.63 -6.68 11.34
CA LEU A 317 -8.78 -7.93 10.58
C LEU A 317 -9.45 -7.64 9.24
N ASP A 318 -8.95 -8.24 8.16
CA ASP A 318 -9.66 -8.24 6.88
C ASP A 318 -10.82 -9.25 6.86
N TYR A 319 -11.66 -9.19 5.82
CA TYR A 319 -12.83 -10.08 5.67
C TYR A 319 -12.49 -11.57 5.57
N THR A 320 -11.21 -11.92 5.35
CA THR A 320 -10.73 -13.30 5.35
C THR A 320 -10.13 -13.72 6.69
N GLY A 321 -9.78 -12.76 7.54
CA GLY A 321 -9.26 -12.96 8.88
C GLY A 321 -7.76 -12.74 9.05
N HIS A 322 -7.06 -12.24 8.02
CA HIS A 322 -5.67 -11.81 8.13
C HIS A 322 -5.59 -10.44 8.81
N ILE A 323 -4.49 -10.19 9.53
CA ILE A 323 -4.26 -8.88 10.13
C ILE A 323 -3.89 -7.82 9.08
N ALA A 324 -4.22 -6.58 9.39
CA ALA A 324 -3.80 -5.39 8.68
C ALA A 324 -3.45 -4.30 9.70
N LEU A 325 -2.15 -4.09 9.91
CA LEU A 325 -1.63 -3.06 10.79
C LEU A 325 -1.92 -1.67 10.19
N CYS A 326 -2.52 -0.78 10.99
CA CYS A 326 -2.85 0.59 10.60
C CYS A 326 -2.19 1.62 11.53
N ASP A 327 -2.46 2.90 11.29
CA ASP A 327 -2.00 4.06 12.07
C ASP A 327 -0.49 4.15 12.31
N PHE A 328 0.19 4.98 11.51
CA PHE A 328 1.65 5.13 11.52
C PHE A 328 2.09 6.48 12.12
N GLY A 329 1.17 7.16 12.82
CA GLY A 329 1.37 8.51 13.34
C GLY A 329 2.46 8.65 14.42
N LEU A 330 2.84 7.54 15.08
CA LEU A 330 3.89 7.50 16.11
C LEU A 330 5.18 6.81 15.64
N CYS A 331 5.26 6.41 14.36
CA CYS A 331 6.42 5.72 13.82
C CYS A 331 7.66 6.61 13.79
N LYS A 332 8.83 5.99 14.00
CA LYS A 332 10.12 6.68 13.96
C LYS A 332 10.96 6.24 12.77
N LEU A 333 11.37 7.22 11.96
CA LEU A 333 12.20 7.02 10.76
C LEU A 333 13.70 7.05 11.03
N ASN A 334 14.47 6.51 10.07
CA ASN A 334 15.93 6.59 9.98
C ASN A 334 16.67 5.93 11.15
N MET A 335 16.08 4.88 11.71
CA MET A 335 16.64 4.10 12.80
C MET A 335 17.59 3.03 12.27
N LYS A 336 18.68 3.45 11.64
CA LYS A 336 19.77 2.54 11.21
C LYS A 336 20.32 1.76 12.41
N ASP A 337 21.03 0.66 12.16
CA ASP A 337 21.48 -0.27 13.21
C ASP A 337 22.39 0.37 14.30
N SER A 338 23.00 1.52 14.03
CA SER A 338 23.77 2.32 15.00
C SER A 338 23.00 3.51 15.59
N GLY A 339 21.76 3.74 15.17
CA GLY A 339 20.91 4.84 15.58
C GLY A 339 20.13 4.49 16.85
N ALA A 340 20.22 5.36 17.86
CA ALA A 340 19.41 5.27 19.06
C ALA A 340 18.52 6.51 19.19
N THR A 341 17.34 6.33 19.77
CA THR A 341 16.45 7.42 20.17
C THR A 341 16.08 7.37 21.63
N ASN A 342 15.68 8.54 22.15
CA ASN A 342 15.28 8.72 23.54
C ASN A 342 13.84 9.29 23.63
N THR A 343 13.01 9.10 22.61
CA THR A 343 11.63 9.62 22.64
C THR A 343 10.77 8.75 23.54
N PHE A 344 10.10 9.35 24.51
CA PHE A 344 9.14 8.65 25.36
C PHE A 344 7.75 8.70 24.70
N CYS A 345 7.31 7.59 24.09
CA CYS A 345 6.03 7.46 23.41
C CYS A 345 5.54 6.00 23.41
N GLY A 346 4.23 5.80 23.41
CA GLY A 346 3.56 4.49 23.45
C GLY A 346 2.57 4.38 24.61
N MET A 347 1.72 3.36 24.56
CA MET A 347 0.78 3.03 25.65
C MET A 347 1.55 2.45 26.85
N PRO A 348 1.30 2.90 28.09
CA PRO A 348 2.09 2.54 29.27
C PRO A 348 2.41 1.05 29.44
N GLU A 349 1.41 0.18 29.26
CA GLU A 349 1.49 -1.27 29.41
C GLU A 349 2.30 -1.98 28.30
N TYR A 350 2.58 -1.30 27.18
CA TYR A 350 3.36 -1.80 26.04
C TYR A 350 4.80 -1.27 26.03
N LEU A 351 5.13 -0.28 26.87
CA LEU A 351 6.46 0.33 26.90
C LEU A 351 7.54 -0.66 27.31
N ALA A 352 8.65 -0.65 26.58
CA ALA A 352 9.82 -1.45 26.91
C ALA A 352 10.61 -0.82 28.10
N PRO A 353 11.28 -1.64 28.94
CA PRO A 353 12.02 -1.16 30.11
C PRO A 353 13.07 -0.09 29.79
N GLU A 354 13.77 -0.22 28.67
CA GLU A 354 14.79 0.74 28.22
C GLU A 354 14.20 2.11 27.87
N VAL A 355 12.95 2.17 27.38
CA VAL A 355 12.23 3.42 27.11
C VAL A 355 11.89 4.12 28.43
N LEU A 356 11.40 3.36 29.41
CA LEU A 356 11.09 3.87 30.76
C LEU A 356 12.32 4.41 31.49
N ASN A 357 13.47 3.75 31.30
CA ASN A 357 14.74 4.19 31.87
C ASN A 357 15.37 5.38 31.13
N GLY A 358 14.74 5.89 30.07
CA GLY A 358 15.27 6.99 29.26
C GLY A 358 16.56 6.64 28.52
N GLN A 359 16.82 5.34 28.32
CA GLN A 359 17.99 4.87 27.58
C GLN A 359 17.76 5.05 26.08
N GLY A 360 18.86 5.22 25.35
CA GLY A 360 18.79 5.15 23.89
C GLY A 360 18.38 3.76 23.44
N TYR A 361 17.32 3.66 22.64
CA TYR A 361 16.78 2.39 22.18
C TYR A 361 16.73 2.31 20.64
N ASN A 362 16.58 1.09 20.12
CA ASN A 362 16.57 0.76 18.69
C ASN A 362 15.33 -0.09 18.33
N LYS A 363 15.36 -0.76 17.16
CA LYS A 363 14.31 -1.66 16.64
C LYS A 363 13.83 -2.75 17.64
N THR A 364 14.64 -3.12 18.64
CA THR A 364 14.31 -4.17 19.62
C THR A 364 13.14 -3.86 20.56
N VAL A 365 12.71 -2.60 20.64
CA VAL A 365 11.50 -2.21 21.41
C VAL A 365 10.22 -2.78 20.79
N ASP A 366 10.16 -2.90 19.46
CA ASP A 366 8.99 -3.49 18.80
C ASP A 366 8.88 -5.00 19.11
N TRP A 367 10.00 -5.69 19.37
CA TRP A 367 10.00 -7.10 19.79
C TRP A 367 9.48 -7.29 21.21
N TRP A 368 9.80 -6.37 22.12
CA TRP A 368 9.17 -6.33 23.44
C TRP A 368 7.66 -6.17 23.30
N THR A 369 7.25 -5.22 22.48
CA THR A 369 5.83 -4.90 22.26
C THR A 369 5.07 -6.07 21.63
N LEU A 370 5.67 -6.76 20.67
CA LEU A 370 5.15 -8.03 20.12
C LEU A 370 4.96 -9.08 21.22
N GLY A 371 5.90 -9.17 22.17
CA GLY A 371 5.80 -10.04 23.33
C GLY A 371 4.64 -9.68 24.27
N VAL A 372 4.43 -8.38 24.54
CA VAL A 372 3.32 -7.88 25.36
C VAL A 372 1.99 -8.25 24.70
N LEU A 373 1.84 -7.94 23.41
CA LEU A 373 0.63 -8.23 22.65
C LEU A 373 0.36 -9.74 22.53
N LEU A 374 1.39 -10.56 22.33
CA LEU A 374 1.24 -12.02 22.33
C LEU A 374 0.78 -12.54 23.69
N TYR A 375 1.31 -11.99 24.78
CA TYR A 375 0.87 -12.35 26.13
C TYR A 375 -0.61 -11.99 26.31
N GLU A 376 -0.99 -10.78 25.93
CA GLU A 376 -2.36 -10.30 26.04
C GLU A 376 -3.34 -11.12 25.19
N MET A 377 -3.00 -11.48 23.96
CA MET A 377 -3.83 -12.39 23.16
C MET A 377 -4.01 -13.76 23.83
N LEU A 378 -3.02 -14.24 24.59
CA LEU A 378 -3.06 -15.55 25.24
C LEU A 378 -3.73 -15.54 26.62
N VAL A 379 -3.70 -14.41 27.32
CA VAL A 379 -4.11 -14.28 28.74
C VAL A 379 -5.32 -13.36 28.92
N GLY A 380 -5.58 -12.48 27.95
CA GLY A 380 -6.66 -11.48 27.94
C GLY A 380 -6.28 -10.12 28.53
N LEU A 381 -5.10 -10.00 29.16
CA LEU A 381 -4.59 -8.76 29.75
C LEU A 381 -3.07 -8.67 29.56
N PRO A 382 -2.49 -7.45 29.50
CA PRO A 382 -1.05 -7.25 29.45
C PRO A 382 -0.33 -7.84 30.69
N PRO A 383 0.94 -8.28 30.56
CA PRO A 383 1.65 -9.00 31.62
C PRO A 383 1.95 -8.15 32.86
N PHE A 384 2.05 -6.82 32.71
CA PHE A 384 2.46 -5.89 33.76
C PHE A 384 1.39 -4.83 34.08
N TYR A 385 0.12 -5.13 33.83
CA TYR A 385 -0.99 -4.19 33.98
C TYR A 385 -1.29 -3.83 35.45
N ASP A 386 -1.66 -2.58 35.67
CA ASP A 386 -2.25 -2.03 36.89
C ASP A 386 -3.15 -0.84 36.54
N GLU A 387 -4.10 -0.49 37.40
CA GLU A 387 -4.91 0.72 37.24
C GLU A 387 -4.05 2.00 37.38
N SER A 388 -2.98 1.95 38.18
CA SER A 388 -2.03 3.04 38.30
C SER A 388 -0.89 2.91 37.29
N THR A 389 -0.71 3.93 36.47
CA THR A 389 0.39 4.03 35.50
C THR A 389 1.77 3.89 36.18
N ASP A 390 1.96 4.49 37.35
CA ASP A 390 3.24 4.41 38.08
C ASP A 390 3.53 2.98 38.55
N ILE A 391 2.49 2.25 38.98
CA ILE A 391 2.61 0.85 39.37
C ILE A 391 2.88 -0.02 38.14
N THR A 392 2.24 0.27 37.01
CA THR A 392 2.52 -0.40 35.72
C THR A 392 3.99 -0.24 35.34
N TYR A 393 4.56 0.98 35.42
CA TYR A 393 5.98 1.20 35.16
C TYR A 393 6.88 0.42 36.12
N GLN A 394 6.56 0.41 37.42
CA GLN A 394 7.31 -0.38 38.39
C GLN A 394 7.24 -1.89 38.06
N LYS A 395 6.06 -2.40 37.69
CA LYS A 395 5.88 -3.80 37.29
C LYS A 395 6.71 -4.15 36.06
N ILE A 396 6.71 -3.29 35.04
CA ILE A 396 7.53 -3.46 33.83
C ILE A 396 9.01 -3.56 34.20
N LEU A 397 9.49 -2.74 35.13
CA LEU A 397 10.92 -2.70 35.51
C LEU A 397 11.33 -3.86 36.44
N GLU A 398 10.47 -4.28 37.37
CA GLU A 398 10.90 -5.09 38.52
C GLU A 398 10.15 -6.41 38.69
N SER A 399 8.87 -6.50 38.28
CA SER A 399 8.04 -7.66 38.61
C SER A 399 8.41 -8.91 37.79
N PRO A 400 8.35 -10.12 38.37
CA PRO A 400 8.56 -11.34 37.60
C PRO A 400 7.45 -11.53 36.57
N LEU A 401 7.80 -12.03 35.38
CA LEU A 401 6.81 -12.46 34.39
C LEU A 401 6.13 -13.74 34.91
N THR A 402 4.81 -13.69 35.10
CA THR A 402 4.01 -14.82 35.60
C THR A 402 3.14 -15.36 34.48
N PHE A 403 2.72 -16.63 34.58
CA PHE A 403 1.87 -17.26 33.58
C PHE A 403 0.79 -18.11 34.24
N PRO A 404 -0.45 -18.04 33.77
CA PRO A 404 -1.47 -19.03 34.12
C PRO A 404 -1.09 -20.46 33.74
N ASP A 405 -1.74 -21.44 34.39
CA ASP A 405 -1.47 -22.87 34.18
C ASP A 405 -1.78 -23.35 32.76
N HIS A 406 -2.77 -22.73 32.10
CA HIS A 406 -3.22 -23.11 30.77
C HIS A 406 -2.25 -22.68 29.64
N ILE A 407 -1.25 -21.85 29.94
CA ILE A 407 -0.29 -21.38 28.93
C ILE A 407 0.71 -22.49 28.61
N SER A 408 0.86 -22.79 27.32
CA SER A 408 1.73 -23.87 26.87
C SER A 408 3.22 -23.59 27.15
N PRO A 409 4.06 -24.62 27.36
CA PRO A 409 5.51 -24.42 27.52
C PRO A 409 6.17 -23.67 26.35
N LEU A 410 5.70 -23.91 25.11
CA LEU A 410 6.19 -23.20 23.92
C LEU A 410 5.84 -21.71 23.96
N SER A 411 4.61 -21.38 24.37
CA SER A 411 4.16 -19.99 24.57
C SER A 411 4.97 -19.30 25.67
N LYS A 412 5.20 -19.97 26.81
CA LYS A 412 6.06 -19.42 27.88
C LYS A 412 7.47 -19.14 27.38
N SER A 413 8.06 -20.07 26.63
CA SER A 413 9.42 -19.93 26.09
C SER A 413 9.58 -18.71 25.19
N ILE A 414 8.67 -18.50 24.22
CA ILE A 414 8.77 -17.34 23.32
C ILE A 414 8.54 -16.03 24.09
N LEU A 415 7.59 -16.01 25.02
CA LEU A 415 7.28 -14.83 25.83
C LEU A 415 8.44 -14.44 26.74
N ILE A 416 9.12 -15.42 27.37
CA ILE A 416 10.34 -15.17 28.16
C ILE A 416 11.43 -14.54 27.29
N GLY A 417 11.61 -15.02 26.05
CA GLY A 417 12.59 -14.48 25.12
C GLY A 417 12.29 -13.04 24.69
N LEU A 418 11.05 -12.76 24.26
CA LEU A 418 10.62 -11.43 23.81
C LEU A 418 10.52 -10.41 24.96
N LEU A 419 10.05 -10.84 26.14
CA LEU A 419 9.92 -10.01 27.34
C LEU A 419 11.16 -10.05 28.23
N THR A 420 12.33 -10.29 27.64
CA THR A 420 13.61 -10.12 28.33
C THR A 420 13.93 -8.63 28.45
N ARG A 421 14.13 -8.16 29.69
CA ARG A 421 14.32 -6.74 29.99
C ARG A 421 15.59 -6.15 29.43
N ASP A 422 16.67 -6.91 29.42
CA ASP A 422 17.94 -6.52 28.82
C ASP A 422 17.83 -6.62 27.29
N PRO A 423 17.76 -5.50 26.54
CA PRO A 423 17.54 -5.53 25.10
C PRO A 423 18.69 -6.24 24.35
N THR A 424 19.88 -6.32 24.93
CA THR A 424 21.04 -7.00 24.33
C THR A 424 20.94 -8.53 24.39
N LYS A 425 20.04 -9.05 25.22
CA LYS A 425 19.76 -10.49 25.38
C LYS A 425 18.35 -10.88 24.93
N ARG A 426 17.57 -9.90 24.47
CA ARG A 426 16.19 -10.11 24.03
C ARG A 426 16.17 -10.90 22.73
N LEU A 427 15.24 -11.85 22.64
CA LEU A 427 15.01 -12.59 21.42
C LEU A 427 14.67 -11.61 20.29
N GLY A 428 15.39 -11.70 19.16
CA GLY A 428 15.23 -10.76 18.03
C GLY A 428 16.24 -9.62 18.03
N VAL A 429 17.16 -9.56 19.00
CA VAL A 429 18.29 -8.60 18.98
C VAL A 429 19.16 -8.78 17.74
N ASN A 430 19.26 -10.01 17.23
CA ASN A 430 20.01 -10.32 16.00
C ASN A 430 19.10 -10.36 14.74
N GLY A 431 17.89 -9.79 14.83
CA GLY A 431 16.93 -9.73 13.72
C GLY A 431 15.78 -10.73 13.85
N ALA A 432 14.76 -10.55 13.00
CA ALA A 432 13.51 -11.29 13.05
C ALA A 432 13.67 -12.81 12.79
N GLU A 433 14.70 -13.23 12.06
CA GLU A 433 15.00 -14.66 11.82
C GLU A 433 15.23 -15.45 13.11
N GLU A 434 15.76 -14.82 14.16
CA GLU A 434 15.90 -15.44 15.48
C GLU A 434 14.53 -15.80 16.07
N ILE A 435 13.56 -14.91 15.89
CA ILE A 435 12.17 -15.09 16.35
C ILE A 435 11.48 -16.16 15.49
N LYS A 436 11.57 -16.07 14.15
CA LYS A 436 10.98 -17.07 13.23
C LYS A 436 11.51 -18.48 13.48
N GLY A 437 12.80 -18.60 13.83
CA GLY A 437 13.47 -19.85 14.13
C GLY A 437 13.05 -20.50 15.46
N HIS A 438 12.37 -19.77 16.34
CA HIS A 438 11.91 -20.29 17.62
C HIS A 438 10.84 -21.39 17.44
N ASP A 439 10.86 -22.42 18.29
CA ASP A 439 9.98 -23.59 18.22
C ASP A 439 8.47 -23.25 18.29
N PHE A 440 8.14 -22.07 18.81
CA PHE A 440 6.78 -21.54 18.80
C PHE A 440 6.27 -21.28 17.38
N PHE A 441 7.12 -20.87 16.45
CA PHE A 441 6.76 -20.57 15.06
C PHE A 441 7.23 -21.64 14.09
N LYS A 442 8.53 -22.00 14.11
CA LYS A 442 9.19 -22.85 13.11
C LYS A 442 8.47 -24.17 12.82
N LYS A 443 7.80 -24.75 13.81
CA LYS A 443 7.09 -26.04 13.69
C LYS A 443 5.69 -25.93 13.10
N TYR A 444 5.11 -24.73 13.09
CA TYR A 444 3.68 -24.51 12.80
C TYR A 444 3.43 -23.51 11.67
N ILE A 445 4.37 -22.63 11.39
CA ILE A 445 4.24 -21.55 10.42
C ILE A 445 5.27 -21.71 9.31
N ASN A 446 4.80 -21.77 8.08
CA ASN A 446 5.62 -21.53 6.90
C ASN A 446 5.50 -20.04 6.54
N PHE A 447 6.55 -19.27 6.80
CA PHE A 447 6.53 -17.81 6.61
C PHE A 447 6.41 -17.38 5.14
N ASP A 448 6.91 -18.17 4.19
CA ASP A 448 6.76 -17.87 2.76
C ASP A 448 5.30 -18.00 2.31
N LEU A 449 4.62 -19.07 2.77
CA LEU A 449 3.19 -19.26 2.51
C LEU A 449 2.35 -18.22 3.26
N LEU A 450 2.77 -17.84 4.48
CA LEU A 450 2.09 -16.81 5.25
C LEU A 450 2.16 -15.47 4.51
N TRP A 451 3.35 -15.04 4.08
CA TRP A 451 3.56 -13.84 3.27
C TRP A 451 2.69 -13.83 2.00
N GLN A 452 2.51 -14.97 1.35
CA GLN A 452 1.65 -15.09 0.17
C GLN A 452 0.14 -15.14 0.50
N LYS A 453 -0.26 -14.98 1.77
CA LYS A 453 -1.63 -15.20 2.29
C LYS A 453 -2.21 -16.56 1.87
N LYS A 454 -1.38 -17.60 1.83
CA LYS A 454 -1.76 -18.99 1.50
C LYS A 454 -2.04 -19.85 2.72
N VAL A 455 -1.72 -19.36 3.91
CA VAL A 455 -2.10 -20.01 5.18
C VAL A 455 -3.50 -19.53 5.55
N VAL A 456 -4.43 -20.47 5.76
CA VAL A 456 -5.82 -20.14 6.11
C VAL A 456 -5.89 -19.54 7.51
N PRO A 457 -6.50 -18.36 7.69
CA PRO A 457 -6.70 -17.79 9.02
C PRO A 457 -7.54 -18.70 9.93
N PRO A 458 -7.18 -18.84 11.22
CA PRO A 458 -7.91 -19.68 12.17
C PRO A 458 -9.26 -19.06 12.59
N PHE A 459 -9.48 -17.79 12.29
CA PHE A 459 -10.71 -17.06 12.55
C PHE A 459 -11.08 -16.24 11.33
N LYS A 460 -12.37 -16.24 10.97
CA LYS A 460 -12.92 -15.42 9.89
C LYS A 460 -13.99 -14.49 10.44
N PRO A 461 -13.82 -13.16 10.36
CA PRO A 461 -14.83 -12.21 10.80
C PRO A 461 -16.15 -12.37 10.04
N SER A 462 -17.27 -12.10 10.72
CA SER A 462 -18.58 -12.03 10.07
C SER A 462 -18.78 -10.66 9.45
N VAL A 463 -18.62 -10.58 8.13
CA VAL A 463 -18.78 -9.36 7.34
C VAL A 463 -19.90 -9.59 6.31
N ALA A 464 -20.94 -8.75 6.33
CA ALA A 464 -22.12 -8.89 5.48
C ALA A 464 -21.85 -8.48 4.02
N ASN A 465 -21.10 -7.40 3.81
CA ASN A 465 -20.82 -6.84 2.49
C ASN A 465 -19.58 -5.90 2.52
N PRO A 466 -19.07 -5.43 1.36
CA PRO A 466 -17.86 -4.59 1.31
C PRO A 466 -17.95 -3.22 2.00
N VAL A 467 -19.16 -2.70 2.25
CA VAL A 467 -19.38 -1.43 2.95
C VAL A 467 -19.75 -1.62 4.43
N ASP A 468 -19.79 -2.86 4.91
CA ASP A 468 -20.20 -3.19 6.27
C ASP A 468 -19.33 -2.48 7.32
N VAL A 469 -19.99 -1.73 8.20
CA VAL A 469 -19.38 -1.01 9.32
C VAL A 469 -19.84 -1.54 10.69
N SER A 470 -20.51 -2.69 10.75
CA SER A 470 -21.03 -3.30 12.00
C SER A 470 -19.95 -3.64 13.03
N SER A 471 -18.69 -3.69 12.62
CA SER A 471 -17.54 -3.92 13.49
C SER A 471 -16.90 -2.63 14.03
N PHE A 472 -17.40 -1.45 13.64
CA PHE A 472 -16.94 -0.13 14.12
C PHE A 472 -17.89 0.43 15.19
N ASP A 473 -17.41 1.39 15.97
CA ASP A 473 -18.20 2.01 17.04
C ASP A 473 -19.41 2.79 16.48
N THR A 474 -20.59 2.54 17.06
CA THR A 474 -21.85 3.21 16.72
C THR A 474 -21.79 4.71 16.98
N VAL A 475 -20.99 5.15 17.94
CA VAL A 475 -20.77 6.58 18.24
C VAL A 475 -20.28 7.32 17.00
N PHE A 476 -19.48 6.69 16.14
CA PHE A 476 -18.97 7.32 14.92
C PHE A 476 -19.85 7.02 13.70
N THR A 477 -20.33 5.79 13.58
CA THR A 477 -21.05 5.35 12.36
C THR A 477 -22.46 5.96 12.23
N GLU A 478 -23.04 6.43 13.33
CA GLU A 478 -24.32 7.17 13.34
C GLU A 478 -24.15 8.67 13.03
N GLU A 479 -22.92 9.20 13.05
CA GLU A 479 -22.65 10.59 12.70
C GLU A 479 -22.76 10.83 11.19
N ALA A 480 -23.20 12.04 10.82
CA ALA A 480 -23.17 12.44 9.43
C ALA A 480 -21.73 12.37 8.86
N PRO A 481 -21.54 11.84 7.65
CA PRO A 481 -20.25 11.71 6.97
C PRO A 481 -19.76 13.07 6.42
N LEU A 482 -19.90 14.13 7.21
CA LEU A 482 -19.47 15.46 6.85
C LEU A 482 -18.00 15.62 7.21
N ASP A 483 -17.15 15.97 6.25
CA ASP A 483 -15.88 16.52 6.66
C ASP A 483 -16.13 17.89 7.31
N SER A 484 -16.09 17.91 8.64
CA SER A 484 -16.31 19.07 9.51
C SER A 484 -15.91 20.43 8.89
N VAL A 485 -16.84 21.40 8.89
CA VAL A 485 -16.60 22.73 8.32
C VAL A 485 -15.51 23.45 9.14
N VAL A 486 -14.49 23.99 8.47
CA VAL A 486 -13.46 24.80 9.11
C VAL A 486 -13.80 26.27 8.89
N GLU A 487 -14.34 26.92 9.91
CA GLU A 487 -14.46 28.38 9.88
C GLU A 487 -13.09 29.01 10.22
N GLY A 488 -12.54 29.79 9.29
CA GLY A 488 -11.56 30.83 9.61
C GLY A 488 -10.06 30.48 9.71
N SER A 489 -9.57 29.35 9.19
CA SER A 489 -8.12 29.09 9.20
C SER A 489 -7.40 29.69 7.99
N HIS A 490 -6.92 30.94 8.10
CA HIS A 490 -5.91 31.47 7.18
C HIS A 490 -4.53 30.87 7.54
N LEU A 491 -4.13 29.81 6.85
CA LEU A 491 -2.78 29.26 6.94
C LEU A 491 -1.80 30.15 6.16
N SER A 492 -0.60 30.36 6.70
CA SER A 492 0.42 31.17 6.01
C SER A 492 0.99 30.41 4.80
N GLN A 493 1.43 31.16 3.78
CA GLN A 493 2.05 30.59 2.57
C GLN A 493 3.23 29.66 2.91
N THR A 494 4.04 30.02 3.92
CA THR A 494 5.17 29.22 4.40
C THR A 494 4.77 27.84 4.92
N VAL A 495 3.58 27.70 5.54
CA VAL A 495 3.06 26.40 5.96
C VAL A 495 2.55 25.61 4.76
N HIS A 496 1.96 26.28 3.77
CA HIS A 496 1.51 25.63 2.54
C HIS A 496 2.66 25.05 1.72
N ASP A 497 3.77 25.78 1.60
CA ASP A 497 4.95 25.38 0.83
C ASP A 497 5.61 24.10 1.39
N GLN A 498 5.46 23.82 2.70
CA GLN A 498 5.97 22.60 3.35
C GLN A 498 5.22 21.33 2.97
N PHE A 499 4.04 21.43 2.34
CA PHE A 499 3.23 20.28 1.91
C PHE A 499 3.24 20.07 0.38
N THR A 500 4.12 20.74 -0.36
CA THR A 500 4.13 20.72 -1.84
C THR A 500 4.33 19.32 -2.46
N GLU A 501 4.93 18.35 -1.75
CA GLU A 501 5.16 16.97 -2.22
C GLU A 501 4.20 15.91 -1.60
N VAL A 502 3.03 16.31 -1.11
CA VAL A 502 2.10 15.36 -0.45
C VAL A 502 1.29 14.51 -1.43
N SER A 503 1.10 14.94 -2.67
CA SER A 503 0.33 14.16 -3.64
C SER A 503 1.03 12.84 -3.95
N TYR A 504 0.31 11.72 -3.79
CA TYR A 504 0.79 10.37 -4.05
C TYR A 504 -0.33 9.56 -4.69
N ASP A 505 0.02 8.78 -5.70
CA ASP A 505 -0.85 7.75 -6.25
C ASP A 505 -0.04 6.45 -6.27
N ARG A 506 -0.57 5.38 -5.67
CA ARG A 506 0.14 4.10 -5.60
C ARG A 506 0.30 3.44 -6.97
N SER A 507 -0.44 3.88 -7.98
CA SER A 507 -0.25 3.51 -9.38
C SER A 507 0.98 4.16 -10.05
N ASN A 508 1.98 4.58 -9.25
CA ASN A 508 3.17 5.36 -9.69
C ASN A 508 4.54 4.79 -9.24
N MET A 509 4.66 3.59 -8.65
CA MET A 509 5.92 3.15 -8.02
C MET A 509 6.39 1.74 -8.46
N PRO A 510 7.67 1.59 -8.86
CA PRO A 510 8.18 0.37 -9.46
C PRO A 510 8.13 -0.80 -8.49
N VAL A 511 7.72 -1.94 -9.02
CA VAL A 511 7.82 -3.22 -8.32
C VAL A 511 9.16 -3.81 -8.77
N SER A 512 10.12 -3.95 -7.85
CA SER A 512 11.33 -4.71 -8.16
C SER A 512 10.95 -6.14 -8.58
N PRO A 513 11.58 -6.71 -9.61
CA PRO A 513 11.30 -8.07 -10.03
C PRO A 513 11.67 -9.05 -8.90
N VAL A 514 10.77 -10.02 -8.71
CA VAL A 514 10.87 -11.17 -7.79
C VAL A 514 12.19 -11.92 -7.94
#